data_AF-A0A1F7SI48-F1
#
_entry.id   AF-A0A1F7SI48-F1
#
_cell.length_a   1.000
_cell.length_b   1.000
_cell.length_c   1.000
_cell.angle_alpha   90.00
_cell.angle_beta   90.00
_cell.angle_gamma   90.00
#
_symmetry.space_group_name_H-M   'P 1'
#
loop_
_entity.id
_entity.type
_entity.pdbx_description
1 polymer ?
#
loop_
_entity_poly.entity_id
_entity_poly.type
_entity_poly.pdbx_seq_one_letter_code
_entity_poly.pdbx_strand_id
1 'polypeptide(L)'
;MRTDDDVRMDLKQFQKLFQRLLVEKEREVALARSDKMLSAAEIREMREIEANIEAIFERNSIITNLRVKKLIEAEKSKYELSMKGWKNRKDYALQVFEKLLKKKDTPGE
;
A
#
# COMPACT_ATOMS: atom_id res chain seq x y z
N MET A 1 18.45 6.96 -22.48
CA MET A 1 17.04 7.38 -22.54
C MET A 1 16.19 6.12 -22.54
N ARG A 2 15.20 6.00 -21.66
CA ARG A 2 14.35 4.78 -21.60
C ARG A 2 13.37 4.74 -22.75
N THR A 3 13.08 3.53 -23.23
CA THR A 3 12.15 3.31 -24.33
C THR A 3 10.71 3.19 -23.82
N ASP A 4 9.73 3.37 -24.70
CA ASP A 4 8.32 3.15 -24.35
C ASP A 4 8.05 1.71 -23.88
N ASP A 5 8.79 0.72 -24.40
CA ASP A 5 8.63 -0.68 -24.02
C ASP A 5 9.19 -0.97 -22.62
N ASP A 6 10.28 -0.31 -22.23
CA ASP A 6 10.79 -0.35 -20.85
C ASP A 6 9.73 0.13 -19.86
N VAL A 7 9.03 1.22 -20.19
CA VAL A 7 7.97 1.75 -19.32
C VAL A 7 6.75 0.83 -19.26
N ARG A 8 6.40 0.19 -20.38
CA ARG A 8 5.31 -0.80 -20.40
C ARG A 8 5.64 -2.02 -19.55
N MET A 9 6.89 -2.49 -19.56
CA MET A 9 7.33 -3.58 -18.69
C MET A 9 7.24 -3.18 -17.22
N ASP A 10 7.66 -1.95 -16.90
CA ASP A 10 7.55 -1.38 -15.57
C ASP A 10 6.09 -1.25 -15.09
N LEU A 11 5.17 -0.82 -15.96
CA LEU A 11 3.74 -0.78 -15.66
C LEU A 11 3.19 -2.18 -15.31
N LYS A 12 3.57 -3.21 -16.08
CA LYS A 12 3.17 -4.59 -15.79
C LYS A 12 3.75 -5.07 -14.46
N GLN A 13 5.01 -4.75 -14.18
CA GLN A 13 5.65 -5.09 -12.91
C GLN A 13 4.96 -4.39 -11.74
N PHE A 14 4.65 -3.10 -11.89
CA PHE A 14 3.87 -2.33 -10.92
C PHE A 14 2.53 -3.01 -10.64
N GLN A 15 1.74 -3.35 -11.67
CA GLN A 15 0.42 -3.95 -11.48
C GLN A 15 0.51 -5.28 -10.70
N LYS A 16 1.52 -6.11 -10.99
CA LYS A 16 1.75 -7.36 -10.25
C LYS A 16 2.12 -7.10 -8.79
N LEU A 17 3.05 -6.18 -8.53
CA LEU A 17 3.48 -5.83 -7.18
C LEU A 17 2.34 -5.19 -6.38
N PHE A 18 1.58 -4.29 -7.01
CA PHE A 18 0.48 -3.58 -6.38
C PHE A 18 -0.67 -4.51 -6.02
N GLN A 19 -0.98 -5.51 -6.86
CA GLN A 19 -1.98 -6.52 -6.52
C GLN A 19 -1.56 -7.36 -5.31
N ARG A 20 -0.27 -7.71 -5.20
CA ARG A 20 0.25 -8.41 -4.00
C ARG A 20 0.17 -7.53 -2.76
N LEU A 21 0.60 -6.28 -2.88
CA LEU A 21 0.54 -5.31 -1.78
C LEU A 21 -0.90 -5.10 -1.29
N LEU A 22 -1.87 -5.03 -2.21
CA LEU A 22 -3.28 -4.90 -1.88
C LEU A 22 -3.76 -6.02 -0.96
N VAL A 23 -3.44 -7.27 -1.29
CA VAL A 23 -3.83 -8.43 -0.48
C VAL A 23 -3.24 -8.34 0.93
N GLU A 24 -1.96 -8.03 1.03
CA GLU A 24 -1.29 -7.91 2.34
C GLU A 24 -1.82 -6.73 3.17
N LYS A 25 -2.12 -5.58 2.54
CA LYS A 25 -2.68 -4.41 3.22
C LYS A 25 -4.10 -4.64 3.71
N GLU A 26 -4.95 -5.31 2.92
CA GLU A 26 -6.29 -5.70 3.38
C GLU A 26 -6.20 -6.68 4.56
N ARG A 27 -5.26 -7.62 4.49
CA ARG A 27 -4.99 -8.55 5.60
C ARG A 27 -4.48 -7.83 6.84
N GLU A 28 -3.58 -6.87 6.71
CA GLU A 28 -3.09 -6.02 7.80
C GLU A 28 -4.24 -5.29 8.50
N VAL A 29 -5.16 -4.70 7.73
CA VAL A 29 -6.36 -4.02 8.27
C VAL A 29 -7.29 -5.01 8.96
N ALA A 30 -7.50 -6.21 8.40
CA ALA A 30 -8.34 -7.23 8.99
C ALA A 30 -7.77 -7.73 10.33
N LEU A 31 -6.47 -7.97 10.40
CA LEU A 31 -5.78 -8.40 11.62
C LEU A 31 -5.88 -7.34 12.72
N ALA A 32 -5.71 -6.05 12.38
CA ALA A 32 -5.83 -4.94 13.31
C ALA A 32 -7.21 -4.87 14.00
N ARG A 33 -8.29 -5.32 13.34
CA ARG A 33 -9.63 -5.41 13.95
C ARG A 33 -9.75 -6.50 15.01
N SER A 34 -8.82 -7.45 15.03
CA SER A 34 -8.79 -8.62 15.91
C SER A 34 -7.64 -8.61 16.91
N ASP A 35 -6.99 -7.45 17.10
CA ASP A 35 -5.79 -7.29 17.94
C ASP A 35 -4.62 -8.20 17.54
N LYS A 36 -4.55 -8.53 16.25
CA LYS A 36 -3.45 -9.30 15.69
C LYS A 36 -2.59 -8.39 14.82
N MET A 37 -1.32 -8.74 14.73
CA MET A 37 -0.38 -8.09 13.83
C MET A 37 0.18 -9.10 12.84
N LEU A 38 0.57 -8.59 11.67
CA LEU A 38 1.44 -9.34 10.77
C LEU A 38 2.77 -9.63 11.47
N SER A 39 3.38 -10.76 11.11
CA SER A 39 4.72 -11.09 11.57
C SER A 39 5.75 -10.09 11.05
N ALA A 40 6.90 -10.01 11.72
CA ALA A 40 7.99 -9.14 11.29
C ALA A 40 8.49 -9.48 9.86
N ALA A 41 8.41 -10.74 9.45
CA ALA A 41 8.77 -11.17 8.10
C ALA A 41 7.78 -10.64 7.05
N GLU A 42 6.48 -10.77 7.31
CA GLU A 42 5.43 -10.26 6.42
C GLU A 42 5.48 -8.73 6.29
N ILE A 43 5.72 -8.02 7.40
CA ILE A 43 5.91 -6.56 7.38
C ILE A 43 7.13 -6.17 6.53
N ARG A 44 8.23 -6.94 6.61
CA ARG A 44 9.42 -6.70 5.81
C ARG A 44 9.13 -6.90 4.33
N GLU A 45 8.48 -7.99 3.96
CA GLU A 45 8.08 -8.28 2.57
C GLU A 45 7.18 -7.17 2.01
N MET A 46 6.19 -6.71 2.79
CA MET A 46 5.35 -5.59 2.38
C MET A 46 6.15 -4.32 2.10
N ARG A 47 7.08 -3.97 2.99
CA ARG A 47 7.94 -2.78 2.80
C ARG A 47 8.86 -2.92 1.59
N GLU A 48 9.36 -4.13 1.32
CA GLU A 48 10.13 -4.39 0.11
C GLU A 48 9.27 -4.23 -1.15
N ILE A 49 8.01 -4.65 -1.13
CA ILE A 49 7.09 -4.43 -2.24
C ILE A 49 6.82 -2.93 -2.44
N GLU A 50 6.56 -2.17 -1.37
CA GLU A 50 6.39 -0.71 -1.40
C GLU A 50 7.61 -0.02 -2.01
N ALA A 51 8.81 -0.33 -1.51
CA ALA A 51 10.06 0.23 -2.02
C ALA A 51 10.30 -0.11 -3.50
N ASN A 52 9.97 -1.34 -3.91
CA ASN A 52 10.08 -1.74 -5.32
C ASN A 52 9.12 -0.94 -6.21
N ILE A 53 7.88 -0.70 -5.75
CA ILE A 53 6.89 0.12 -6.46
C ILE A 53 7.38 1.56 -6.58
N GLU A 54 7.87 2.15 -5.49
CA GLU A 54 8.41 3.52 -5.48
C GLU A 54 9.61 3.66 -6.40
N ALA A 55 10.51 2.67 -6.42
CA ALA A 55 11.61 2.61 -7.36
C ALA A 55 11.15 2.50 -8.82
N ILE A 56 9.96 1.94 -9.11
CA ILE A 56 9.36 1.97 -10.46
C ILE A 56 8.98 3.40 -10.85
N PHE A 57 8.34 4.13 -9.95
CA PHE A 57 7.94 5.50 -10.25
C PHE A 57 9.14 6.43 -10.38
N GLU A 58 10.14 6.29 -9.52
CA GLU A 58 11.33 7.13 -9.54
C GLU A 58 12.10 7.00 -10.86
N ARG A 59 12.34 5.78 -11.32
CA ARG A 59 13.04 5.53 -12.61
C ARG A 59 12.25 5.94 -13.86
N ASN A 60 10.98 6.30 -13.69
CA ASN A 60 10.08 6.75 -14.74
C ASN A 60 9.70 8.24 -14.58
N SER A 61 10.38 8.99 -13.72
CA SER A 61 10.12 10.41 -13.48
C SER A 61 10.46 11.31 -14.69
N ILE A 62 11.40 10.90 -15.55
CA ILE A 62 11.92 11.68 -16.69
C ILE A 62 11.47 11.08 -18.03
N ILE A 63 10.21 10.61 -18.11
CA ILE A 63 9.63 10.15 -19.38
C ILE A 63 9.29 11.37 -20.25
N THR A 64 9.84 11.42 -21.47
CA THR A 64 9.56 12.47 -22.44
C THR A 64 8.28 12.21 -23.24
N ASN A 65 7.93 10.93 -23.47
CA ASN A 65 6.69 10.56 -24.16
C ASN A 65 5.47 10.86 -23.28
N LEU A 66 4.68 11.85 -23.69
CA LEU A 66 3.53 12.33 -22.92
C LEU A 66 2.46 11.25 -22.68
N ARG A 67 2.21 10.36 -23.64
CA ARG A 67 1.18 9.32 -23.52
C ARG A 67 1.58 8.30 -22.45
N VAL A 68 2.82 7.87 -22.50
CA VAL A 68 3.37 6.88 -21.56
C VAL A 68 3.53 7.48 -20.16
N LYS A 69 3.96 8.75 -20.08
CA LYS A 69 4.03 9.51 -18.83
C LYS A 69 2.68 9.54 -18.10
N LYS A 70 1.59 9.86 -18.81
CA LYS A 70 0.24 9.87 -18.23
C LYS A 70 -0.20 8.53 -17.65
N LEU A 71 0.20 7.41 -18.25
CA LEU A 71 -0.12 6.08 -17.73
C LEU A 71 0.57 5.82 -16.39
N ILE A 72 1.86 6.15 -16.30
CA ILE A 72 2.63 6.03 -15.05
C ILE A 72 2.07 6.95 -13.97
N GLU A 73 1.75 8.20 -14.31
CA GLU A 73 1.19 9.18 -13.36
C GLU A 73 -0.18 8.74 -12.81
N ALA A 74 -1.03 8.15 -13.65
CA ALA A 74 -2.33 7.61 -13.23
C ALA A 74 -2.17 6.47 -12.22
N GLU A 75 -1.26 5.53 -12.50
CA GLU A 75 -0.98 4.41 -11.59
C GLU A 75 -0.30 4.87 -10.29
N LYS A 76 0.59 5.86 -10.36
CA LYS A 76 1.19 6.49 -9.17
C LYS A 76 0.12 7.13 -8.28
N SER A 77 -0.77 7.92 -8.88
CA SER A 77 -1.87 8.57 -8.14
C SER A 77 -2.78 7.53 -7.47
N LYS A 78 -3.09 6.44 -8.17
CA LYS A 78 -3.88 5.32 -7.63
C LYS A 78 -3.17 4.67 -6.43
N TYR A 79 -1.87 4.38 -6.56
CA TYR A 79 -1.06 3.83 -5.49
C TYR A 79 -1.06 4.72 -4.24
N GLU A 80 -0.79 6.02 -4.39
CA GLU A 80 -0.73 6.97 -3.28
C GLU A 80 -2.09 7.08 -2.55
N LEU A 81 -3.19 7.14 -3.31
CA LEU A 81 -4.54 7.16 -2.74
C LEU A 81 -4.86 5.87 -1.98
N SER A 82 -4.50 4.71 -2.53
CA SER A 82 -4.70 3.42 -1.86
C SER A 82 -3.88 3.32 -0.58
N MET A 83 -2.62 3.74 -0.59
CA MET A 83 -1.75 3.75 0.59
C MET A 83 -2.33 4.62 1.72
N LYS A 84 -2.79 5.83 1.39
CA LYS A 84 -3.50 6.70 2.33
C LYS A 84 -4.78 6.05 2.86
N GLY A 85 -5.56 5.42 1.99
CA GLY A 85 -6.79 4.71 2.34
C GLY A 85 -6.56 3.53 3.28
N TRP A 86 -5.52 2.72 3.05
CA TRP A 86 -5.15 1.60 3.94
C TRP A 86 -4.71 2.09 5.31
N LYS A 87 -3.84 3.11 5.36
CA LYS A 87 -3.42 3.71 6.63
C LYS A 87 -4.61 4.17 7.46
N ASN A 88 -5.52 4.97 6.86
CA ASN A 88 -6.69 5.47 7.56
C ASN A 88 -7.59 4.34 8.08
N ARG A 89 -7.80 3.28 7.29
CA ARG A 89 -8.61 2.13 7.72
C ARG A 89 -7.96 1.33 8.84
N LYS A 90 -6.63 1.16 8.80
CA LYS A 90 -5.88 0.51 9.87
C LYS A 90 -5.93 1.34 11.15
N ASP A 91 -5.65 2.64 11.07
CA ASP A 91 -5.68 3.55 12.20
C ASP A 91 -7.07 3.58 12.86
N TYR A 92 -8.14 3.61 12.05
CA TYR A 92 -9.51 3.52 12.55
C TYR A 92 -9.78 2.19 13.27
N ALA A 93 -9.35 1.06 12.69
CA ALA A 93 -9.52 -0.26 13.32
C ALA A 93 -8.85 -0.32 14.70
N LEU A 94 -7.63 0.21 14.82
CA LEU A 94 -6.89 0.29 16.08
C LEU A 94 -7.60 1.19 17.10
N GLN A 95 -8.07 2.37 16.69
CA GLN A 95 -8.80 3.29 17.58
C GLN A 95 -10.11 2.68 18.11
N VAL A 96 -10.85 1.95 17.26
CA VAL A 96 -12.08 1.25 17.67
C VAL A 96 -11.74 0.17 18.69
N PHE A 97 -10.69 -0.59 18.44
CA PHE A 97 -10.23 -1.62 19.36
C PHE A 97 -9.83 -1.04 20.73
N GLU A 98 -9.02 0.03 20.75
CA GLU A 98 -8.64 0.73 21.99
C GLU A 98 -9.85 1.21 22.79
N LYS A 99 -10.90 1.73 22.12
CA LYS A 99 -12.15 2.13 22.79
C LYS A 99 -12.89 0.94 23.40
N LEU A 100 -12.88 -0.22 22.74
CA LEU A 100 -13.52 -1.43 23.26
C LEU A 100 -12.77 -2.00 24.47
N LEU A 101 -11.45 -1.95 24.48
CA LEU A 101 -10.64 -2.32 25.65
C LEU A 101 -10.96 -1.41 26.85
N LYS A 102 -10.91 -0.09 26.66
CA LYS A 102 -11.23 0.88 27.72
C LYS A 102 -12.63 0.72 28.32
N LYS A 103 -13.61 0.28 27.53
CA LYS A 103 -14.97 -0.01 28.03
C LYS A 103 -15.06 -1.31 28.84
N LYS A 104 -14.21 -2.29 28.56
CA LYS A 104 -14.14 -3.53 29.35
C LYS A 104 -13.41 -3.32 30.67
N ASP A 105 -12.45 -2.39 30.71
CA ASP A 105 -11.67 -2.04 31.90
C ASP A 105 -12.39 -1.08 32.86
N THR A 106 -13.65 -0.72 32.59
CA THR A 106 -14.51 -0.02 33.54
C THR A 106 -15.43 -1.03 34.25
N PRO A 107 -15.00 -1.66 35.36
CA PRO A 107 -15.92 -2.41 36.21
C PRO A 107 -16.82 -1.42 36.94
N GLY A 108 -18.09 -1.36 36.55
CA GLY A 108 -19.14 -0.70 37.34
C GLY A 108 -20.06 0.21 36.53
N GLU A 109 -21.20 -0.34 36.11
CA GLU A 109 -22.51 0.08 36.64
C GLU A 109 -23.28 -1.19 37.03
#